data_AF-A0AAW8W5F5-F1
#
_entry.id   AF-A0AAW8W5F5-F1
#
_cell.length_a   1.000
_cell.length_b   1.000
_cell.length_c   1.000
_cell.angle_alpha   90.00
_cell.angle_beta   90.00
_cell.angle_gamma   90.00
#
_symmetry.space_group_name_H-M   'P 1'
#
loop_
_entity.id
_entity.type
_entity.pdbx_description
1 polymer ?
#
loop_
_entity_poly.entity_id
_entity_poly.type
_entity_poly.pdbx_seq_one_letter_code
_entity_poly.pdbx_strand_id
1 'polypeptide(L)'
;MTHKQRWAAVSVILYLVFVIAAITTGFLDPSKIGLQWTIFWYFTGAGLAYYFYFKNYSYREVIYYAQKLGLHKTDLLEMAPDLKHNQDVPDPDHPSFLSPFAQVPITVVNALTDQLLPQADEQHIPRYK
;
A
#
# COMPACT_ATOMS: atom_id res chain seq x y z
N MET A 1 -5.26 -19.11 -3.07
CA MET A 1 -5.61 -17.78 -2.53
C MET A 1 -5.21 -16.73 -3.54
N THR A 2 -6.12 -15.81 -3.88
CA THR A 2 -5.78 -14.66 -4.72
C THR A 2 -4.77 -13.76 -4.00
N HIS A 3 -4.04 -12.96 -4.75
CA HIS A 3 -3.03 -12.07 -4.18
C HIS A 3 -3.64 -11.08 -3.18
N LYS A 4 -4.82 -10.54 -3.50
CA LYS A 4 -5.70 -9.78 -2.58
C LYS A 4 -5.95 -10.51 -1.25
N GLN A 5 -6.30 -11.79 -1.30
CA GLN A 5 -6.56 -12.59 -0.09
C GLN A 5 -5.31 -12.78 0.78
N ARG A 6 -4.13 -12.93 0.18
CA ARG A 6 -2.87 -13.07 0.95
C ARG A 6 -2.55 -11.79 1.72
N TRP A 7 -2.76 -10.62 1.11
CA TRP A 7 -2.50 -9.35 1.77
C TRP A 7 -3.57 -8.96 2.78
N ALA A 8 -4.84 -9.26 2.49
CA ALA A 8 -5.89 -9.15 3.49
C ALA A 8 -5.54 -10.01 4.72
N ALA A 9 -5.06 -11.24 4.52
CA ALA A 9 -4.62 -12.10 5.61
C ALA A 9 -3.43 -11.51 6.39
N VAL A 10 -2.42 -10.96 5.71
CA VAL A 10 -1.26 -10.31 6.37
C VAL A 10 -1.71 -9.10 7.19
N SER A 11 -2.58 -8.23 6.66
CA SER A 11 -3.14 -7.09 7.39
C SER A 11 -3.95 -7.52 8.60
N VAL A 12 -4.76 -8.57 8.48
CA VAL A 12 -5.52 -9.15 9.61
C VAL A 12 -4.57 -9.72 10.66
N ILE A 13 -3.54 -10.46 10.26
CA ILE A 13 -2.54 -11.02 11.18
C ILE A 13 -1.80 -9.89 11.92
N LEU A 14 -1.37 -8.84 11.22
CA LEU A 14 -0.75 -7.66 11.86
C LEU A 14 -1.66 -6.99 12.87
N TYR A 15 -2.95 -6.85 12.53
CA TYR A 15 -3.94 -6.28 13.46
C TYR A 15 -4.13 -7.18 14.69
N LEU A 16 -4.21 -8.49 14.52
CA LEU A 16 -4.29 -9.44 15.65
C LEU A 16 -3.06 -9.35 16.55
N VAL A 17 -1.86 -9.26 15.97
CA VAL A 17 -0.61 -9.06 16.74
C VAL A 17 -0.67 -7.76 17.54
N PHE A 18 -1.15 -6.67 16.94
CA PHE A 18 -1.35 -5.39 17.64
C PHE A 18 -2.34 -5.53 18.81
N VAL A 19 -3.49 -6.17 18.61
CA VAL A 19 -4.50 -6.39 19.65
C VAL A 19 -3.92 -7.23 20.79
N ILE A 20 -3.20 -8.31 20.48
CA ILE A 20 -2.56 -9.16 21.48
C ILE A 20 -1.49 -8.39 22.25
N ALA A 21 -0.66 -7.60 21.56
CA ALA A 21 0.34 -6.74 22.20
C ALA A 21 -0.32 -5.70 23.12
N ALA A 22 -1.43 -5.09 22.68
CA ALA A 22 -2.20 -4.12 23.46
C ALA A 22 -2.77 -4.71 24.75
N ILE A 23 -3.28 -5.94 24.69
CA ILE A 23 -3.81 -6.66 25.86
C ILE A 23 -2.67 -7.10 26.80
N THR A 24 -1.62 -7.72 26.25
CA THR A 24 -0.54 -8.31 27.05
C THR A 24 0.33 -7.27 27.76
N THR A 25 0.61 -6.14 27.12
CA THR A 25 1.39 -5.05 27.73
C THR A 25 0.50 -4.02 28.43
N GLY A 26 -0.81 -4.02 28.16
CA GLY A 26 -1.78 -3.10 28.74
C GLY A 26 -1.49 -1.64 28.41
N PHE A 27 -0.83 -1.34 27.28
CA PHE A 27 -0.53 0.05 26.88
C PHE A 27 -1.77 0.81 26.40
N LEU A 28 -2.82 0.09 25.98
CA LEU A 28 -4.13 0.64 25.61
C LEU A 28 -5.21 0.40 26.67
N ASP A 29 -4.83 0.09 27.90
CA ASP A 29 -5.79 -0.16 28.97
C ASP A 29 -6.66 1.09 29.22
N PRO A 30 -8.01 0.99 29.14
CA PRO A 30 -8.92 2.11 29.41
C PRO A 30 -8.69 2.77 30.76
N SER A 31 -8.20 2.02 31.76
CA SER A 31 -7.90 2.55 33.08
C SER A 31 -6.68 3.49 33.10
N LYS A 32 -5.76 3.38 32.13
CA LYS A 32 -4.54 4.20 32.05
C LYS A 32 -4.70 5.41 31.14
N ILE A 33 -5.30 5.21 29.96
CA ILE A 33 -5.38 6.23 28.91
C ILE A 33 -6.80 6.73 28.65
N GLY A 34 -7.81 6.11 29.27
CA GLY A 34 -9.22 6.43 29.06
C GLY A 34 -9.85 5.66 27.90
N LEU A 35 -11.13 5.29 28.06
CA LEU A 35 -11.88 4.48 27.08
C LEU A 35 -11.89 5.09 25.67
N GLN A 36 -12.01 6.42 25.57
CA GLN A 36 -12.00 7.13 24.29
C GLN A 36 -10.69 6.91 23.52
N TRP A 37 -9.55 6.98 24.21
CA TRP A 37 -8.23 6.77 23.60
C TRP A 37 -7.98 5.31 23.26
N THR A 38 -8.42 4.37 24.10
CA THR A 38 -8.38 2.95 23.77
C THR A 38 -9.14 2.67 22.47
N ILE A 39 -10.38 3.14 22.36
CA ILE A 39 -11.21 2.99 21.16
C ILE A 39 -10.51 3.63 19.96
N PHE A 40 -10.04 4.86 20.10
CA PHE A 40 -9.32 5.57 19.04
C PHE A 40 -8.16 4.73 18.48
N TRP A 41 -7.28 4.21 19.34
CA TRP A 41 -6.11 3.45 18.91
C TRP A 41 -6.46 2.12 18.23
N TYR A 42 -7.54 1.44 18.64
CA TYR A 42 -8.04 0.27 17.92
C TYR A 42 -8.52 0.63 16.51
N PHE A 43 -9.29 1.72 16.36
CA PHE A 43 -9.71 2.22 15.04
C PHE A 43 -8.52 2.69 14.19
N THR A 44 -7.55 3.37 14.79
CA THR A 44 -6.31 3.77 14.10
C THR A 44 -5.53 2.54 13.63
N GLY A 45 -5.39 1.50 14.45
CA GLY A 45 -4.73 0.25 14.07
C GLY A 45 -5.41 -0.44 12.89
N ALA A 46 -6.75 -0.53 12.91
CA ALA A 46 -7.52 -1.07 11.80
C ALA A 46 -7.38 -0.22 10.52
N GLY A 47 -7.44 1.11 10.66
CA GLY A 47 -7.24 2.06 9.56
C GLY A 47 -5.85 1.95 8.94
N LEU A 48 -4.80 1.81 9.75
CA LEU A 48 -3.44 1.58 9.27
C LEU A 48 -3.31 0.24 8.54
N ALA A 49 -3.88 -0.84 9.08
CA ALA A 49 -3.87 -2.14 8.42
C ALA A 49 -4.56 -2.12 7.04
N TYR A 50 -5.68 -1.39 6.94
CA TYR A 50 -6.38 -1.14 5.68
C TYR A 50 -5.56 -0.26 4.72
N TYR A 51 -4.97 0.82 5.24
CA TYR A 51 -4.10 1.72 4.47
C TYR A 51 -2.92 0.96 3.86
N PHE A 52 -2.24 0.11 4.64
CA PHE A 52 -1.13 -0.71 4.17
C PHE A 52 -1.55 -1.73 3.11
N TYR A 53 -2.73 -2.34 3.27
CA TYR A 53 -3.32 -3.22 2.25
C TYR A 53 -3.52 -2.47 0.94
N PHE A 54 -4.19 -1.32 0.99
CA PHE A 54 -4.51 -0.52 -0.20
C PHE A 54 -3.25 0.01 -0.87
N LYS A 55 -2.30 0.54 -0.10
CA LYS A 55 -1.01 1.05 -0.62
C LYS A 55 -0.25 -0.03 -1.41
N ASN A 56 -0.18 -1.25 -0.88
CA ASN A 56 0.50 -2.35 -1.57
C ASN A 56 -0.31 -2.87 -2.76
N TYR A 57 -1.65 -2.84 -2.70
CA TYR A 57 -2.49 -3.18 -3.84
C TYR A 57 -2.24 -2.24 -5.03
N SER A 58 -2.35 -0.94 -4.80
CA SER A 58 -2.12 0.08 -5.83
C SER A 58 -0.69 0.06 -6.36
N TYR A 59 0.32 -0.18 -5.50
CA TYR A 59 1.71 -0.31 -5.92
C TYR A 59 1.90 -1.42 -6.97
N ARG A 60 1.25 -2.56 -6.75
CA ARG A 60 1.34 -3.72 -7.66
C ARG A 60 0.51 -3.54 -8.91
N GLU A 61 -0.59 -2.82 -8.81
CA GLU A 61 -1.37 -2.40 -9.96
C GLU A 61 -0.52 -1.56 -10.92
N VAL A 62 0.23 -0.58 -10.41
CA VAL A 62 1.17 0.23 -11.21
C VAL A 62 2.25 -0.65 -11.86
N ILE A 63 2.89 -1.54 -11.10
CA ILE A 63 3.89 -2.48 -11.66
C ILE A 63 3.27 -3.34 -12.75
N TYR A 64 2.08 -3.87 -12.53
CA TYR A 64 1.42 -4.76 -13.48
C TYR A 64 1.14 -4.03 -14.80
N TYR A 65 0.58 -2.82 -14.76
CA TYR A 65 0.33 -2.06 -15.98
C TYR A 65 1.63 -1.60 -16.63
N ALA A 66 2.62 -1.14 -15.86
CA ALA A 66 3.93 -0.76 -16.39
C ALA A 66 4.60 -1.92 -17.13
N GLN A 67 4.63 -3.12 -16.55
CA GLN A 67 5.17 -4.32 -17.20
C GLN A 67 4.41 -4.69 -18.48
N LYS A 68 3.08 -4.51 -18.51
CA LYS A 68 2.27 -4.81 -19.70
C LYS A 68 2.42 -3.79 -20.81
N LEU A 69 2.68 -2.53 -20.44
CA LEU A 69 2.97 -1.43 -21.35
C LEU A 69 4.45 -1.39 -21.78
N GLY A 70 5.30 -2.26 -21.21
CA GLY A 70 6.74 -2.29 -21.50
C GLY A 70 7.50 -1.10 -20.92
N LEU A 71 6.97 -0.49 -19.87
CA LEU A 71 7.55 0.68 -19.19
C LEU A 71 8.54 0.24 -18.12
N HIS A 72 9.64 0.98 -18.04
CA HIS A 72 10.71 0.81 -17.06
C HIS A 72 10.62 1.85 -15.94
N LYS A 73 11.46 1.68 -14.91
CA LYS A 73 11.53 2.62 -13.79
C LYS A 73 11.76 4.08 -14.23
N THR A 74 12.59 4.30 -15.25
CA THR A 74 12.88 5.63 -15.79
C THR A 74 11.64 6.30 -16.37
N ASP A 75 10.82 5.54 -17.09
CA ASP A 75 9.59 6.08 -17.70
C ASP A 75 8.58 6.47 -16.61
N LEU A 76 8.49 5.66 -15.55
CA LEU A 76 7.65 5.98 -14.40
C LEU A 76 8.16 7.20 -13.60
N LEU A 77 9.47 7.43 -13.55
CA LEU A 77 10.05 8.64 -12.94
C LEU A 77 9.66 9.90 -13.71
N GLU A 78 9.61 9.83 -15.04
CA GLU A 78 9.21 10.97 -15.89
C GLU A 78 7.71 11.26 -15.80
N MET A 79 6.89 10.22 -15.61
CA MET A 79 5.43 10.34 -15.43
C MET A 79 5.03 10.77 -14.01
N ALA A 80 5.91 10.59 -13.02
CA ALA A 80 5.61 10.89 -11.63
C ALA A 80 5.77 12.40 -11.33
N PRO A 81 4.72 13.07 -10.82
CA PRO A 81 4.84 14.48 -10.46
C PRO A 81 5.60 14.65 -9.13
N ASP A 82 6.57 15.57 -9.13
CA ASP A 82 7.15 16.23 -7.95
C ASP A 82 7.60 15.29 -6.82
N LEU A 83 8.49 14.34 -7.16
CA LEU A 83 9.12 13.44 -6.20
C LEU A 83 10.05 14.22 -5.27
N LYS A 84 9.84 14.11 -3.96
CA LYS A 84 10.84 14.57 -2.98
C LYS A 84 12.12 13.74 -3.11
N HIS A 85 13.25 14.30 -2.69
CA HIS A 85 14.57 13.68 -2.83
C HIS A 85 14.73 12.28 -2.17
N ASN A 86 13.83 11.92 -1.25
CA ASN A 86 13.79 10.62 -0.56
C ASN A 86 12.66 9.70 -1.04
N GLN A 87 11.92 10.11 -2.07
CA GLN A 87 10.78 9.38 -2.64
C GLN A 87 11.21 8.73 -3.95
N ASP A 88 10.68 7.54 -4.19
CA ASP A 88 10.95 6.77 -5.40
C ASP A 88 9.63 6.34 -6.06
N VAL A 89 9.71 5.86 -7.29
CA VAL A 89 8.59 5.26 -8.02
C VAL A 89 8.63 3.73 -7.92
N PRO A 90 7.51 3.05 -8.21
CA PRO A 90 7.52 1.61 -8.37
C PRO A 90 8.52 1.19 -9.44
N ASP A 91 9.31 0.15 -9.16
CA ASP A 91 10.23 -0.45 -10.12
C ASP A 91 9.57 -1.69 -10.74
N PRO A 92 9.23 -1.67 -12.05
CA PRO A 92 8.64 -2.80 -12.74
C PRO A 92 9.64 -3.94 -12.98
N ASP A 93 10.92 -3.62 -13.13
CA ASP A 93 12.01 -4.55 -13.45
C ASP A 93 12.48 -5.30 -12.19
N HIS A 94 12.47 -4.59 -11.06
CA HIS A 94 12.82 -5.13 -9.75
C HIS A 94 11.73 -4.90 -8.71
N PRO A 95 10.59 -5.64 -8.78
CA PRO A 95 9.47 -5.46 -7.88
C PRO A 95 9.82 -5.93 -6.45
N SER A 96 10.32 -5.01 -5.62
CA SER A 96 10.58 -5.27 -4.21
C SER A 96 9.28 -5.40 -3.42
N PHE A 97 9.28 -6.30 -2.44
CA PHE A 97 8.12 -6.54 -1.56
C PHE A 97 7.95 -5.45 -0.51
N LEU A 98 9.03 -4.74 -0.16
CA LEU A 98 9.05 -3.74 0.92
C LEU A 98 9.10 -2.29 0.43
N SER A 99 9.40 -2.05 -0.85
CA SER A 99 9.42 -0.73 -1.46
C SER A 99 8.11 0.08 -1.31
N PRO A 100 6.89 -0.50 -1.36
CA PRO A 100 5.68 0.28 -1.12
C PRO A 100 5.60 0.82 0.31
N PHE A 101 6.31 0.24 1.27
CA PHE A 101 6.25 0.69 2.66
C PHE A 101 7.30 1.76 2.98
N ALA A 102 8.48 1.68 2.36
CA ALA A 102 9.63 2.50 2.73
C ALA A 102 9.84 3.75 1.85
N GLN A 103 9.67 3.62 0.53
CA GLN A 103 10.21 4.61 -0.43
C GLN A 103 9.16 5.19 -1.37
N VAL A 104 8.08 4.45 -1.64
CA VAL A 104 7.09 4.88 -2.63
C VAL A 104 5.86 5.46 -1.92
N PRO A 105 5.56 6.77 -2.12
CA PRO A 105 4.36 7.40 -1.57
C PRO A 105 3.09 6.90 -2.23
N ILE A 106 1.98 6.85 -1.49
CA ILE A 106 0.69 6.51 -2.07
C ILE A 106 0.22 7.54 -3.12
N THR A 107 0.60 8.81 -2.96
CA THR A 107 0.28 9.88 -3.90
C THR A 107 0.91 9.65 -5.28
N VAL A 108 2.17 9.19 -5.29
CA VAL A 108 2.90 8.84 -6.51
C VAL A 108 2.24 7.65 -7.19
N VAL A 109 1.92 6.61 -6.42
CA VAL A 109 1.22 5.42 -6.94
C VAL A 109 -0.12 5.79 -7.58
N ASN A 110 -0.93 6.61 -6.91
CA ASN A 110 -2.23 7.03 -7.45
C ASN A 110 -2.07 7.87 -8.72
N ALA A 111 -1.14 8.83 -8.75
CA ALA A 111 -0.88 9.66 -9.92
C ALA A 111 -0.38 8.85 -11.12
N LEU A 112 0.41 7.79 -10.87
CA LEU A 112 0.84 6.86 -11.91
C LEU A 112 -0.32 5.98 -12.37
N THR A 113 -1.15 5.46 -11.46
CA THR A 113 -2.35 4.69 -11.82
C THR A 113 -3.28 5.50 -12.72
N ASP A 114 -3.53 6.77 -12.41
CA ASP A 114 -4.41 7.66 -13.19
C ASP A 114 -3.91 7.87 -14.63
N GLN A 115 -2.59 7.78 -14.86
CA GLN A 115 -1.98 7.89 -16.18
C GLN A 115 -1.87 6.55 -16.91
N LEU A 116 -1.63 5.45 -16.19
CA LEU A 116 -1.44 4.11 -16.75
C LEU A 116 -2.77 3.43 -17.08
N LEU A 117 -3.84 3.68 -16.32
CA LEU A 117 -5.16 3.07 -16.57
C LEU A 117 -5.70 3.39 -17.96
N PRO A 118 -5.72 4.66 -18.42
CA PRO A 118 -6.19 5.01 -19.76
C PRO A 118 -5.37 4.33 -20.86
N GLN A 119 -4.04 4.31 -20.72
CA GLN A 119 -3.15 3.65 -21.68
C GLN A 119 -3.35 2.13 -21.72
N ALA A 120 -3.59 1.52 -20.56
CA ALA A 120 -3.89 0.11 -20.45
C ALA A 120 -5.24 -0.23 -21.09
N ASP A 121 -6.27 0.59 -20.88
CA ASP A 121 -7.59 0.42 -21.47
C ASP A 121 -7.53 0.60 -23.01
N GLU A 122 -6.75 1.55 -23.53
CA GLU A 122 -6.51 1.72 -24.98
C GLU A 122 -5.86 0.48 -25.61
N GLN A 123 -4.89 -0.12 -24.92
CA GLN A 123 -4.22 -1.35 -25.36
C GLN A 123 -4.99 -2.63 -25.00
N HIS A 124 -6.22 -2.52 -24.50
CA HIS A 124 -7.08 -3.64 -24.10
C HIS A 124 -6.42 -4.58 -23.08
N ILE A 125 -5.55 -4.04 -22.23
CA ILE A 125 -4.85 -4.80 -21.18
C ILE A 125 -5.85 -5.18 -20.09
N PRO A 126 -5.90 -6.45 -19.64
CA PRO A 126 -6.82 -6.87 -18.60
C PRO A 126 -6.54 -6.16 -17.28
N ARG A 127 -7.59 -5.68 -16.60
CA ARG A 127 -7.48 -5.04 -15.29
C ARG A 127 -6.81 -5.93 -14.25
N TYR A 128 -6.02 -5.30 -13.37
CA TYR A 128 -5.38 -5.98 -12.25
C TYR A 128 -6.41 -6.58 -11.29
N LYS A 129 -6.26 -7.87 -10.94
CA LYS A 129 -7.25 -8.66 -10.16
C LYS A 129 -6.70 -9.24 -8.87
#